data_AF-A0A970L306-F1
#
_entry.id   AF-A0A970L306-F1
#
_cell.length_a   1.000
_cell.length_b   1.000
_cell.length_c   1.000
_cell.angle_alpha   90.00
_cell.angle_beta   90.00
_cell.angle_gamma   90.00
#
_symmetry.space_group_name_H-M   'P 1'
#
loop_
_entity.id
_entity.type
_entity.pdbx_description
1 polymer ?
#
loop_
_entity_poly.entity_id
_entity_poly.type
_entity_poly.pdbx_seq_one_letter_code
_entity_poly.pdbx_strand_id
1 'polypeptide(L)'
;GFDFELDVLAERYEEALYFARMWEAVGVRASLRVWPDWDSLKAAVLEGNRLAWTAEWNNTSRDPASVLGAKVRTGGSANYGGYSHAEVDRLLRSAQGCQSVLTCAPLFAQVQRSLWSDAAMVFGYVEAELLATRAPVGWELWP
;
A
#
# COMPACT_ATOMS: atom_id res chain seq x y z
N GLY A 1 25.43 3.52 7.44
CA GLY A 1 24.06 4.05 7.41
C GLY A 1 23.57 4.04 5.98
N PHE A 2 22.25 4.04 5.79
CA PHE A 2 21.60 4.12 4.48
C PHE A 2 20.86 5.44 4.42
N ASP A 3 21.11 6.24 3.38
CA ASP A 3 20.51 7.57 3.21
C ASP A 3 19.65 7.58 1.95
N PHE A 4 18.44 8.12 2.03
CA PHE A 4 17.53 8.20 0.89
C PHE A 4 16.55 9.37 0.99
N GLU A 5 15.94 9.74 -0.14
CA GLU A 5 14.82 10.67 -0.21
C GLU A 5 13.50 9.89 -0.08
N LEU A 6 12.64 10.27 0.87
CA LEU A 6 11.28 9.77 1.01
C LEU A 6 10.30 10.80 0.46
N ASP A 7 9.64 10.47 -0.64
CA ASP A 7 8.59 11.29 -1.21
C ASP A 7 7.28 11.15 -0.39
N VAL A 8 6.72 12.28 0.02
CA VAL A 8 5.55 12.34 0.93
C VAL A 8 4.55 13.37 0.45
N LEU A 9 3.26 13.08 0.59
CA LEU A 9 2.19 14.04 0.34
C LEU A 9 2.11 15.05 1.48
N ALA A 10 1.80 16.32 1.18
CA ALA A 10 1.79 17.40 2.17
C ALA A 10 0.95 17.07 3.43
N GLU A 11 -0.19 16.42 3.26
CA GLU A 11 -1.09 16.00 4.33
C GLU A 11 -0.54 14.88 5.23
N ARG A 12 0.52 14.18 4.81
CA ARG A 12 1.18 13.11 5.56
C ARG A 12 2.57 13.51 6.09
N TYR A 13 2.96 14.78 5.99
CA TYR A 13 4.30 15.24 6.37
C TYR A 13 4.68 14.89 7.81
N GLU A 14 3.80 15.18 8.78
CA GLU A 14 4.08 14.93 10.19
C GLU A 14 4.32 13.44 10.48
N GLU A 15 3.50 12.59 9.88
CA GLU A 15 3.65 11.14 9.98
C GLU A 15 5.01 10.67 9.42
N ALA A 16 5.36 11.10 8.21
CA ALA A 16 6.64 10.74 7.59
C ALA A 16 7.85 11.27 8.37
N LEU A 17 7.71 12.41 9.03
CA LEU A 17 8.74 12.94 9.92
C LEU A 17 8.99 12.01 11.10
N TYR A 18 7.95 11.45 11.71
CA TYR A 18 8.12 10.44 12.76
C TYR A 18 8.80 9.17 12.24
N PHE A 19 8.43 8.68 11.06
CA PHE A 19 9.11 7.53 10.45
C PHE A 19 10.60 7.79 10.24
N ALA A 20 10.97 8.94 9.67
CA ALA A 20 12.35 9.32 9.46
C ALA A 20 13.15 9.33 10.79
N ARG A 21 12.57 9.89 11.87
CA ARG A 21 13.21 9.90 13.20
C ARG A 21 13.34 8.52 13.83
N MET A 22 12.35 7.64 13.64
CA MET A 22 12.45 6.26 14.13
C MET A 22 13.54 5.47 13.41
N TRP A 23 13.70 5.69 12.11
CA TRP A 23 14.72 5.03 11.30
C TRP A 23 16.16 5.50 11.63
N GLU A 24 16.33 6.73 12.11
CA GLU A 24 17.65 7.21 12.58
C GLU A 24 18.21 6.33 13.70
N ALA A 25 17.35 5.79 14.58
CA ALA A 25 17.74 4.91 15.68
C ALA A 25 18.41 3.60 15.21
N VAL A 26 18.15 3.19 13.96
CA VAL A 26 18.77 2.01 13.33
C VAL A 26 19.77 2.40 12.22
N GLY A 27 20.16 3.68 12.15
CA GLY A 27 21.19 4.17 11.23
C GLY A 27 20.71 4.41 9.80
N VAL A 28 19.40 4.56 9.60
CA VAL A 28 18.78 4.91 8.31
C VAL A 28 18.34 6.38 8.36
N ARG A 29 18.76 7.19 7.39
CA ARG A 29 18.40 8.61 7.30
C ARG A 29 17.52 8.85 6.08
N ALA A 30 16.31 9.32 6.31
CA ALA A 30 15.37 9.69 5.24
C ALA A 30 15.22 11.22 5.20
N SER A 31 15.58 11.85 4.07
CA SER A 31 15.23 13.25 3.81
C SER A 31 13.85 13.32 3.17
N LEU A 32 12.95 14.14 3.72
CA LEU A 32 11.58 14.24 3.21
C LEU A 32 11.50 15.18 2.01
N ARG A 33 10.84 14.71 0.94
CA ARG A 33 10.42 15.54 -0.19
C ARG A 33 8.92 15.64 -0.23
N VAL A 34 8.41 16.86 -0.07
CA VAL A 34 6.97 17.11 0.00
C VAL A 34 6.39 17.37 -1.39
N TRP A 35 5.31 16.67 -1.70
CA TRP A 35 4.54 16.80 -2.94
C TRP A 35 3.17 17.42 -2.67
N PRO A 36 2.64 18.22 -3.62
CA PRO A 36 1.36 18.89 -3.46
C PRO A 36 0.16 17.93 -3.58
N ASP A 37 0.29 16.87 -4.38
CA ASP A 37 -0.79 15.93 -4.66
C ASP A 37 -0.24 14.59 -5.20
N TRP A 38 -1.10 13.56 -5.14
CA TRP A 38 -0.77 12.21 -5.59
C TRP A 38 -0.49 12.12 -7.09
N ASP A 39 -1.18 12.88 -7.93
CA ASP A 39 -1.02 12.78 -9.38
C ASP A 39 0.37 13.25 -9.83
N SER A 40 0.86 14.34 -9.23
CA SER A 40 2.20 14.88 -9.43
C SER A 40 3.28 13.90 -8.96
N LEU A 41 3.11 13.33 -7.76
CA LEU A 41 4.03 12.31 -7.25
C LEU A 41 4.03 11.06 -8.13
N LYS A 42 2.83 10.55 -8.48
CA LYS A 42 2.66 9.36 -9.33
C LYS A 42 3.32 9.54 -10.69
N ALA A 43 3.16 10.70 -11.33
CA ALA A 43 3.84 10.98 -12.60
C ALA A 43 5.36 10.82 -12.46
N ALA A 44 5.94 11.39 -11.40
CA ALA A 44 7.38 11.28 -11.15
C ALA A 44 7.83 9.85 -10.76
N VAL A 45 6.99 9.08 -10.06
CA VAL A 45 7.24 7.66 -9.78
C VAL A 45 7.26 6.85 -11.07
N LEU A 46 6.32 7.10 -11.98
CA LEU A 46 6.21 6.41 -13.27
C LEU A 46 7.37 6.74 -14.23
N GLU A 47 8.05 7.88 -14.05
CA GLU A 47 9.30 8.20 -14.74
C GLU A 47 10.49 7.33 -14.26
N GLY A 48 10.34 6.59 -13.15
CA GLY A 48 11.37 5.69 -12.63
C GLY A 48 12.49 6.38 -11.84
N ASN A 49 12.34 7.67 -11.52
CA ASN A 49 13.36 8.48 -10.86
C ASN A 49 13.15 8.62 -9.34
N ARG A 50 12.22 7.85 -8.75
CA ARG A 50 11.87 7.90 -7.33
C ARG A 50 12.23 6.61 -6.64
N LEU A 51 12.81 6.72 -5.44
CA LEU A 51 13.32 5.57 -4.69
C LEU A 51 12.29 5.03 -3.69
N ALA A 52 11.63 5.91 -2.95
CA ALA A 52 10.67 5.53 -1.92
C ALA A 52 9.61 6.62 -1.76
N TRP A 53 8.37 6.22 -1.54
CA TRP A 53 7.27 7.15 -1.31
C TRP A 53 6.26 6.57 -0.33
N THR A 54 5.55 7.45 0.39
CA THR A 54 4.36 7.06 1.14
C THR A 54 3.19 6.89 0.17
N ALA A 55 2.43 5.81 0.31
CA ALA A 55 1.19 5.61 -0.43
C ALA A 55 0.18 4.87 0.42
N GLU A 56 -1.09 5.15 0.15
CA GLU A 56 -2.23 4.46 0.74
C GLU A 56 -3.03 3.74 -0.35
N TRP A 57 -4.04 3.01 0.07
CA TRP A 57 -5.05 2.48 -0.84
C TRP A 57 -6.35 2.20 -0.11
N ASN A 58 -7.44 2.35 -0.85
CA ASN A 58 -8.76 1.89 -0.46
C ASN A 58 -9.17 0.69 -1.33
N ASN A 59 -10.00 -0.20 -0.78
CA ASN A 59 -10.60 -1.31 -1.52
C ASN A 59 -12.12 -1.13 -1.65
N THR A 60 -12.54 -0.31 -2.61
CA THR A 60 -13.97 -0.09 -2.88
C THR A 60 -14.71 -1.35 -3.31
N SER A 61 -14.01 -2.31 -3.93
CA SER A 61 -14.61 -3.58 -4.38
C SER A 61 -14.86 -4.57 -3.25
N ARG A 62 -14.24 -4.38 -2.08
CA ARG A 62 -14.19 -5.34 -0.95
C ARG A 62 -13.65 -6.74 -1.31
N ASP A 63 -13.14 -6.92 -2.53
CA ASP A 63 -12.48 -8.15 -2.98
C ASP A 63 -10.96 -8.00 -2.83
N PRO A 64 -10.29 -8.85 -2.04
CA PRO A 64 -8.83 -8.84 -1.93
C PRO A 64 -8.11 -8.98 -3.27
N ALA A 65 -8.67 -9.72 -4.23
CA ALA A 65 -8.07 -9.92 -5.54
C ALA A 65 -7.90 -8.62 -6.34
N SER A 66 -8.81 -7.66 -6.16
CA SER A 66 -8.76 -6.36 -6.84
C SER A 66 -7.52 -5.57 -6.45
N VAL A 67 -7.36 -5.30 -5.15
CA VAL A 67 -6.24 -4.50 -4.64
C VAL A 67 -4.92 -5.23 -4.81
N LEU A 68 -4.84 -6.52 -4.44
CA LEU A 68 -3.61 -7.29 -4.57
C LEU A 68 -3.21 -7.45 -6.05
N GLY A 69 -4.19 -7.69 -6.93
CA GLY A 69 -3.95 -7.80 -8.37
C GLY A 69 -3.43 -6.50 -8.99
N ALA A 70 -3.88 -5.34 -8.50
CA ALA A 70 -3.40 -4.05 -8.98
C ALA A 70 -2.00 -3.72 -8.44
N LYS A 71 -1.73 -3.99 -7.15
CA LYS A 71 -0.55 -3.49 -6.42
C LYS A 71 0.66 -4.44 -6.44
N VAL A 72 0.46 -5.75 -6.48
CA VAL A 72 1.56 -6.71 -6.26
C VAL A 72 1.67 -7.81 -7.32
N ARG A 73 0.74 -7.86 -8.28
CA ARG A 73 0.93 -8.69 -9.48
C ARG A 73 2.03 -8.08 -10.34
N THR A 74 2.87 -8.90 -10.95
CA THR A 74 3.83 -8.46 -11.96
C THR A 74 3.09 -7.72 -13.08
N GLY A 75 3.49 -6.48 -13.36
CA GLY A 75 2.79 -5.61 -14.33
C GLY A 75 1.38 -5.17 -13.91
N GLY A 76 1.07 -5.21 -12.61
CA GLY A 76 -0.16 -4.65 -12.06
C GLY A 76 -0.29 -3.14 -12.32
N SER A 77 -1.52 -2.66 -12.52
CA SER A 77 -1.80 -1.26 -12.91
C SER A 77 -1.41 -0.22 -11.85
N ALA A 78 -1.23 -0.65 -10.61
CA ALA A 78 -0.80 0.16 -9.48
C ALA A 78 0.46 -0.41 -8.79
N ASN A 79 1.18 -1.32 -9.44
CA ASN A 79 2.43 -1.89 -8.95
C ASN A 79 3.60 -0.96 -9.27
N TYR A 80 3.57 0.22 -8.65
CA TYR A 80 4.57 1.27 -8.91
C TYR A 80 5.95 0.93 -8.33
N GLY A 81 6.02 0.06 -7.32
CA GLY A 81 7.28 -0.43 -6.76
C GLY A 81 7.95 -1.53 -7.61
N GLY A 82 7.29 -2.01 -8.67
CA GLY A 82 7.85 -3.02 -9.57
C GLY A 82 8.02 -4.40 -8.94
N TYR A 83 7.29 -4.72 -7.86
CA TYR A 83 7.36 -6.03 -7.20
C TYR A 83 7.00 -7.14 -8.20
N SER A 84 7.78 -8.21 -8.22
CA SER A 84 7.60 -9.32 -9.17
C SER A 84 7.96 -10.62 -8.48
N HIS A 85 6.97 -11.51 -8.36
CA HIS A 85 7.16 -12.80 -7.70
C HIS A 85 6.26 -13.87 -8.34
N ALA A 86 6.88 -14.87 -8.97
CA ALA A 86 6.18 -15.88 -9.76
C ALA A 86 5.10 -16.64 -8.98
N GLU A 87 5.37 -16.98 -7.72
CA GLU A 87 4.37 -17.65 -6.86
C GLU A 87 3.20 -16.74 -6.49
N VAL A 88 3.44 -15.46 -6.19
CA VAL A 88 2.38 -14.49 -5.92
C VAL A 88 1.48 -14.35 -7.15
N ASP A 89 2.08 -14.24 -8.34
CA ASP A 89 1.32 -14.20 -9.58
C ASP A 89 0.48 -15.47 -9.79
N ARG A 90 1.03 -16.65 -9.47
CA ARG A 90 0.31 -17.92 -9.55
C ARG A 90 -0.87 -17.96 -8.58
N LEU A 91 -0.65 -17.59 -7.33
CA LEU A 91 -1.68 -17.56 -6.29
C LEU A 91 -2.80 -16.58 -6.62
N LEU A 92 -2.47 -15.37 -7.12
CA LEU A 92 -3.45 -14.38 -7.54
C LEU A 92 -4.27 -14.85 -8.75
N ARG A 93 -3.64 -15.51 -9.73
CA ARG A 93 -4.39 -16.16 -10.83
C ARG A 93 -5.32 -17.25 -10.32
N SER A 94 -4.88 -18.08 -9.38
CA SER A 94 -5.76 -19.09 -8.77
C SER A 94 -6.92 -18.46 -8.01
N ALA A 95 -6.69 -17.36 -7.29
CA ALA A 95 -7.72 -16.67 -6.52
C ALA A 95 -8.83 -16.07 -7.40
N GLN A 96 -8.54 -15.67 -8.64
CA GLN A 96 -9.55 -15.20 -9.61
C GLN A 96 -10.62 -16.25 -9.94
N GLY A 97 -10.28 -17.54 -9.85
CA GLY A 97 -11.18 -18.64 -10.14
C GLY A 97 -11.90 -19.23 -8.92
N CYS A 98 -11.60 -18.76 -7.72
CA CYS A 98 -12.19 -19.29 -6.50
C CYS A 98 -13.58 -18.67 -6.24
N GLN A 99 -14.54 -19.51 -5.83
CA GLN A 99 -15.96 -19.13 -5.70
C GLN A 99 -16.43 -19.02 -4.25
N SER A 100 -15.58 -19.32 -3.27
CA SER A 100 -15.96 -19.28 -1.86
C SER A 100 -14.82 -18.80 -0.97
N VAL A 101 -15.16 -18.13 0.13
CA VAL A 101 -14.17 -17.66 1.13
C VAL A 101 -13.26 -18.79 1.62
N LEU A 102 -13.81 -20.00 1.83
CA LEU A 102 -13.04 -21.17 2.28
C LEU A 102 -11.94 -21.58 1.30
N THR A 103 -12.15 -21.35 0.00
CA THR A 103 -11.17 -21.66 -1.06
C THR A 103 -10.26 -20.48 -1.37
N CYS A 104 -10.76 -19.24 -1.29
CA CYS A 104 -10.00 -18.03 -1.56
C CYS A 104 -9.02 -17.66 -0.42
N ALA A 105 -9.47 -17.72 0.84
CA ALA A 105 -8.74 -17.17 1.98
C ALA A 105 -7.34 -17.80 2.17
N PRO A 106 -7.15 -19.13 2.01
CA PRO A 106 -5.81 -19.72 2.09
C PRO A 106 -4.83 -19.21 1.02
N LEU A 107 -5.33 -18.84 -0.17
CA LEU A 107 -4.50 -18.30 -1.25
C LEU A 107 -4.04 -16.88 -0.91
N PHE A 108 -4.95 -16.01 -0.46
CA PHE A 108 -4.60 -14.65 -0.05
C PHE A 108 -3.68 -14.64 1.18
N ALA A 109 -3.87 -15.58 2.12
CA ALA A 109 -2.95 -15.72 3.25
C ALA A 109 -1.53 -16.11 2.81
N GLN A 110 -1.38 -16.93 1.76
CA GLN A 110 -0.08 -17.23 1.18
C GLN A 110 0.54 -16.01 0.49
N VAL A 111 -0.26 -15.25 -0.27
CA VAL A 111 0.20 -13.99 -0.86
C VAL A 111 0.71 -13.04 0.20
N GLN A 112 -0.04 -12.80 1.28
CA GLN A 112 0.36 -11.92 2.38
C GLN A 112 1.66 -12.38 3.04
N ARG A 113 1.86 -13.70 3.22
CA ARG A 113 3.12 -14.26 3.74
C ARG A 113 4.30 -13.98 2.82
N SER A 114 4.14 -14.13 1.52
CA SER A 114 5.19 -13.79 0.55
C SER A 114 5.52 -12.30 0.60
N LEU A 115 4.52 -11.42 0.58
CA LEU A 115 4.74 -9.96 0.65
C LEU A 115 5.48 -9.54 1.92
N TRP A 116 5.15 -10.15 3.06
CA TRP A 116 5.83 -9.92 4.33
C TRP A 116 7.27 -10.42 4.30
N SER A 117 7.49 -11.66 3.85
CA SER A 117 8.81 -12.29 3.79
C SER A 117 9.76 -11.57 2.85
N ASP A 118 9.26 -11.07 1.73
CA ASP A 118 10.06 -10.38 0.72
C ASP A 118 10.30 -8.90 1.07
N ALA A 119 9.66 -8.39 2.12
CA ALA A 119 9.59 -6.96 2.41
C ALA A 119 9.16 -6.14 1.17
N ALA A 120 8.13 -6.61 0.46
CA ALA A 120 7.66 -6.01 -0.80
C ALA A 120 7.26 -4.53 -0.66
N MET A 121 6.87 -4.14 0.55
CA MET A 121 6.67 -2.77 1.00
C MET A 121 6.79 -2.71 2.52
N VAL A 122 6.98 -1.51 3.07
CA VAL A 122 6.86 -1.28 4.51
C VAL A 122 5.38 -1.03 4.81
N PHE A 123 4.74 -1.98 5.49
CA PHE A 123 3.35 -1.83 5.91
C PHE A 123 3.27 -0.86 7.10
N GLY A 124 2.48 0.21 6.93
CA GLY A 124 2.14 1.14 8.00
C GLY A 124 1.00 0.59 8.85
N TYR A 125 -0.17 1.21 8.72
CA TYR A 125 -1.35 0.90 9.52
C TYR A 125 -2.62 0.86 8.66
N VAL A 126 -3.71 0.40 9.24
CA VAL A 126 -5.06 0.48 8.64
C VAL A 126 -5.80 1.62 9.31
N GLU A 127 -6.35 2.53 8.51
CA GLU A 127 -7.09 3.68 9.01
C GLU A 127 -8.48 3.30 9.49
N ALA A 128 -8.91 3.94 10.59
CA ALA A 128 -10.29 3.90 11.03
C ALA A 128 -11.05 5.08 10.41
N GLU A 129 -12.14 4.79 9.70
CA GLU A 129 -13.02 5.83 9.17
C GLU A 129 -13.97 6.33 10.28
N LEU A 130 -13.85 7.61 10.64
CA LEU A 130 -14.68 8.26 11.66
C LEU A 130 -15.55 9.32 11.01
N LEU A 131 -16.87 9.13 11.04
CA LEU A 131 -17.85 10.09 10.52
C LEU A 131 -18.64 10.71 11.68
N ALA A 132 -18.64 12.04 11.77
CA ALA A 132 -19.43 12.80 12.73
C ALA A 132 -20.63 13.47 12.04
N THR A 133 -21.83 13.30 12.58
CA THR A 133 -23.07 13.89 12.04
C THR A 133 -23.84 14.68 13.11
N ARG A 134 -24.57 15.72 12.69
CA ARG A 134 -25.28 16.66 13.59
C ARG A 134 -26.55 16.07 14.23
N ALA A 135 -27.18 15.11 13.56
CA ALA A 135 -28.36 14.37 13.99
C ALA A 135 -28.19 12.94 13.46
N PRO A 136 -28.86 11.90 13.98
CA PRO A 136 -28.80 10.56 13.42
C PRO A 136 -29.44 10.58 12.03
N VAL A 137 -28.64 10.94 11.04
CA VAL A 137 -28.92 10.67 9.65
C VAL A 137 -28.81 9.14 9.55
N GLY A 138 -29.77 8.45 8.93
CA GLY A 138 -29.84 6.99 8.86
C GLY A 138 -28.72 6.34 8.04
N TRP A 139 -27.48 6.63 8.40
CA TRP A 139 -26.27 6.08 7.83
C TRP A 139 -25.96 4.83 8.62
N GLU A 140 -26.16 3.69 7.98
CA GLU A 140 -25.41 2.52 8.36
C GLU A 140 -23.99 2.73 7.84
N LEU A 141 -23.03 2.89 8.76
CA LEU A 141 -21.65 2.53 8.47
C LEU A 141 -21.71 1.03 8.17
N TRP A 142 -21.80 0.72 6.89
CA TRP A 142 -22.00 -0.64 6.42
C TRP A 142 -20.88 -1.52 6.98
N PRO A 143 -21.21 -2.68 7.59
CA PRO A 143 -20.26 -3.53 8.28
C PRO A 143 -19.08 -3.97 7.39
#